data_AF-A0A841KAT6-F1
#
_entry.id   AF-A0A841KAT6-F1
#
_cell.length_a   1.000
_cell.length_b   1.000
_cell.length_c   1.000
_cell.angle_alpha   90.00
_cell.angle_beta   90.00
_cell.angle_gamma   90.00
#
_symmetry.space_group_name_H-M   'P 1'
#
loop_
_entity.id
_entity.type
_entity.pdbx_description
1 polymer ?
#
loop_
_entity_poly.entity_id
_entity_poly.type
_entity_poly.pdbx_seq_one_letter_code
_entity_poly.pdbx_strand_id
1 'polypeptide(L)'
;MTNRDASIVLGMVARGDRDHDIAAWFGVNQGRIAEVKDGKFGSISAAPAHELPPKGPPGVKGKRLRAAVGRALEILSSEGSQGVAKAVEVLQQGLERYDANED
;
A
#
# COMPACT_ATOMS: atom_id res chain seq x y z
N MET A 1 -2.86 -8.77 -10.08
CA MET A 1 -3.27 -8.73 -8.67
C MET A 1 -3.02 -10.11 -8.08
N THR A 2 -2.36 -10.17 -6.93
CA THR A 2 -2.00 -11.41 -6.23
C THR A 2 -3.08 -11.83 -5.23
N ASN A 3 -2.99 -13.03 -4.66
CA ASN A 3 -3.89 -13.46 -3.58
C ASN A 3 -3.75 -12.58 -2.32
N ARG A 4 -2.55 -12.06 -2.05
CA ARG A 4 -2.33 -11.10 -0.97
C ARG A 4 -3.05 -9.79 -1.23
N ASP A 5 -2.96 -9.27 -2.45
CA ASP A 5 -3.68 -8.06 -2.84
C ASP A 5 -5.20 -8.26 -2.70
N ALA A 6 -5.72 -9.41 -3.16
CA ALA A 6 -7.13 -9.76 -3.03
C ALA A 6 -7.58 -9.84 -1.55
N SER A 7 -6.74 -10.38 -0.66
CA SER A 7 -6.98 -10.38 0.78
C SER A 7 -7.10 -8.96 1.34
N ILE A 8 -6.22 -8.04 0.94
CA ILE A 8 -6.27 -6.62 1.34
C ILE A 8 -7.52 -5.95 0.76
N VAL A 9 -7.86 -6.18 -0.51
CA VAL A 9 -9.09 -5.69 -1.14
C VAL A 9 -10.32 -6.12 -0.34
N LEU A 10 -10.43 -7.41 0.01
CA LEU A 10 -11.55 -7.93 0.81
C LEU A 10 -11.63 -7.26 2.19
N GLY A 11 -10.49 -7.02 2.84
CA GLY A 11 -10.44 -6.27 4.10
C GLY A 11 -10.89 -4.81 3.95
N MET A 12 -10.49 -4.12 2.87
CA MET A 12 -10.96 -2.77 2.57
C MET A 12 -12.46 -2.72 2.26
N VAL A 13 -12.98 -3.71 1.53
CA VAL A 13 -14.42 -3.87 1.28
C VAL A 13 -15.18 -4.08 2.61
N ALA A 14 -14.69 -4.97 3.47
CA ALA A 14 -15.29 -5.23 4.78
C ALA A 14 -15.28 -3.99 5.70
N ARG A 15 -14.28 -3.12 5.55
CA ARG A 15 -14.20 -1.81 6.24
C ARG A 15 -15.17 -0.76 5.67
N GLY A 16 -15.79 -1.01 4.52
CA GLY A 16 -16.70 -0.08 3.86
C GLY A 16 -15.98 1.02 3.06
N ASP A 17 -14.84 0.70 2.46
CA ASP A 17 -14.15 1.58 1.54
C ASP A 17 -14.83 1.59 0.16
N ARG A 18 -14.69 2.68 -0.59
CA ARG A 18 -15.31 2.81 -1.93
C ARG A 18 -14.49 2.04 -2.96
N ASP A 19 -15.12 1.29 -3.85
CA ASP A 19 -14.44 0.46 -4.87
C ASP A 19 -13.44 1.27 -5.72
N HIS A 20 -13.70 2.57 -5.98
CA HIS A 20 -12.76 3.44 -6.70
C HIS A 20 -11.49 3.77 -5.91
N ASP A 21 -11.60 3.97 -4.59
CA ASP A 21 -10.45 4.23 -3.72
C ASP A 21 -9.59 2.97 -3.63
N ILE A 22 -10.24 1.81 -3.44
CA ILE A 22 -9.58 0.50 -3.44
C ILE A 22 -8.84 0.31 -4.76
N ALA A 23 -9.51 0.49 -5.90
CA ALA A 23 -8.91 0.32 -7.22
C ALA A 23 -7.65 1.19 -7.41
N ALA A 24 -7.67 2.43 -6.92
CA ALA A 24 -6.55 3.35 -6.98
C ALA A 24 -5.32 2.87 -6.15
N TRP A 25 -5.53 2.20 -5.01
CA TRP A 25 -4.43 1.59 -4.24
C TRP A 25 -3.67 0.50 -5.02
N PHE A 26 -4.37 -0.25 -5.86
CA PHE A 26 -3.78 -1.36 -6.62
C PHE A 26 -3.45 -1.01 -8.07
N GLY A 27 -3.78 0.20 -8.54
CA GLY A 27 -3.53 0.62 -9.92
C GLY A 27 -4.35 -0.21 -10.93
N VAL A 28 -5.57 -0.59 -10.56
CA VAL A 28 -6.49 -1.42 -11.36
C VAL A 28 -7.80 -0.67 -11.63
N ASN A 29 -8.66 -1.22 -12.48
CA ASN A 29 -10.02 -0.72 -12.68
C ASN A 29 -11.00 -1.26 -11.62
N GLN A 30 -12.15 -0.62 -11.44
CA GLN A 30 -13.18 -1.05 -10.49
C GLN A 30 -13.76 -2.43 -10.81
N GLY A 31 -13.78 -2.82 -12.09
CA GLY A 31 -14.18 -4.18 -12.50
C GLY A 31 -13.33 -5.25 -11.82
N ARG A 32 -12.01 -5.02 -11.68
CA ARG A 32 -11.12 -5.93 -10.96
C ARG A 32 -11.50 -6.07 -9.48
N ILE A 33 -12.01 -5.01 -8.86
CA ILE A 33 -12.48 -5.04 -7.46
C ILE A 33 -13.78 -5.86 -7.36
N ALA A 34 -14.69 -5.71 -8.32
CA ALA A 34 -15.89 -6.55 -8.42
C ALA A 34 -15.54 -8.04 -8.53
N GLU A 35 -14.54 -8.40 -9.35
CA GLU A 35 -14.08 -9.80 -9.46
C GLU A 35 -13.57 -10.40 -8.15
N VAL A 36 -12.95 -9.60 -7.28
CA VAL A 36 -12.55 -10.05 -5.94
C VAL A 36 -13.76 -10.31 -5.06
N LYS A 37 -14.73 -9.39 -5.07
CA LYS A 37 -15.97 -9.48 -4.31
C LYS A 37 -16.80 -10.70 -4.73
N ASP A 38 -16.77 -11.03 -6.02
CA ASP A 38 -17.44 -12.21 -6.60
C ASP A 38 -16.67 -13.52 -6.35
N GLY A 39 -15.50 -13.47 -5.72
CA GLY A 39 -14.73 -14.67 -5.38
C GLY A 39 -13.96 -15.30 -6.54
N LYS A 40 -13.69 -14.58 -7.65
CA LYS A 40 -12.92 -15.12 -8.79
C LYS A 40 -11.47 -15.50 -8.44
N PHE A 41 -10.98 -15.04 -7.28
CA PHE A 41 -9.66 -15.35 -6.75
C PHE A 41 -9.66 -16.57 -5.80
N GLY A 42 -10.78 -17.29 -5.70
CA GLY A 42 -10.99 -18.40 -4.78
C GLY A 42 -11.35 -17.94 -3.37
N SER A 43 -11.36 -18.87 -2.41
CA SER A 43 -11.62 -18.57 -1.00
C SER A 43 -10.42 -17.91 -0.34
N ILE A 44 -10.40 -16.58 -0.35
CA ILE A 44 -9.37 -15.76 0.31
C ILE A 44 -9.99 -15.08 1.52
N SER A 45 -9.31 -15.16 2.67
CA SER A 45 -9.72 -14.43 3.88
C SER A 45 -9.38 -12.94 3.75
N ALA A 46 -10.27 -12.08 4.26
CA ALA A 46 -10.01 -10.64 4.36
C ALA A 46 -8.81 -10.35 5.27
N ALA A 47 -7.93 -9.45 4.85
CA ALA A 47 -6.78 -9.01 5.64
C ALA A 47 -7.25 -8.25 6.90
N PRO A 48 -6.53 -8.37 8.04
CA PRO A 48 -6.88 -7.68 9.27
C PRO A 48 -6.66 -6.17 9.16
N ALA A 49 -7.36 -5.39 9.99
CA ALA A 49 -7.37 -3.93 9.91
C ALA A 49 -6.00 -3.25 9.95
N HIS A 50 -5.03 -3.83 10.67
CA HIS A 50 -3.67 -3.30 10.79
C HIS A 50 -2.80 -3.48 9.53
N GLU A 51 -3.21 -4.36 8.61
CA GLU A 51 -2.53 -4.54 7.32
C GLU A 51 -3.14 -3.68 6.21
N LEU A 52 -4.33 -3.12 6.44
CA LEU A 52 -5.03 -2.33 5.43
C LEU A 52 -4.35 -0.96 5.24
N PRO A 53 -4.31 -0.43 4.00
CA PRO A 53 -3.93 0.95 3.79
C PRO A 53 -4.95 1.89 4.47
N PRO A 54 -4.62 3.18 4.66
CA PRO A 54 -5.59 4.18 5.12
C PRO A 54 -6.83 4.25 4.23
N LYS A 55 -7.96 4.67 4.80
CA LYS A 55 -9.21 4.87 4.06
C LYS A 55 -9.08 6.04 3.08
N GLY A 56 -9.74 5.92 1.92
CA GLY A 56 -9.70 6.92 0.84
C GLY A 56 -8.69 6.58 -0.26
N PRO A 57 -8.65 7.35 -1.35
CA PRO A 57 -7.76 7.08 -2.47
C PRO A 57 -6.32 7.41 -2.08
N PRO A 58 -5.32 6.69 -2.61
CA PRO A 58 -3.93 7.06 -2.38
C PRO A 58 -3.63 8.37 -3.10
N GLY A 59 -3.15 9.39 -2.36
CA GLY A 59 -2.35 10.43 -3.00
C GLY A 59 -1.05 9.82 -3.50
N VAL A 60 -0.70 9.95 -4.78
CA VAL A 60 0.47 9.29 -5.39
C VAL A 60 1.76 9.62 -4.62
N LYS A 61 1.98 10.90 -4.31
CA LYS A 61 3.07 11.38 -3.45
C LYS A 61 3.06 10.75 -2.05
N GLY A 62 1.90 10.77 -1.37
CA GLY A 62 1.76 10.21 -0.03
C GLY A 62 2.00 8.69 0.02
N LYS A 63 1.54 7.96 -1.01
CA LYS A 63 1.80 6.51 -1.16
C LYS A 63 3.29 6.22 -1.32
N ARG A 64 3.99 6.98 -2.18
CA ARG A 64 5.43 6.86 -2.40
C ARG A 64 6.22 7.15 -1.13
N LEU A 65 5.86 8.23 -0.41
CA LEU A 65 6.48 8.58 0.86
C LEU A 65 6.27 7.49 1.92
N ARG A 66 5.04 6.99 2.08
CA ARG A 66 4.73 5.89 3.01
C ARG A 66 5.57 4.64 2.69
N ALA A 67 5.76 4.31 1.41
CA ALA A 67 6.59 3.20 1.01
C ALA A 67 8.08 3.41 1.36
N ALA A 68 8.60 4.63 1.23
CA ALA A 68 9.96 4.97 1.65
C ALA A 68 10.13 4.82 3.17
N VAL A 69 9.18 5.32 3.96
CA VAL A 69 9.17 5.16 5.43
C VAL A 69 9.12 3.68 5.81
N GLY A 70 8.26 2.88 5.16
CA GLY A 70 8.18 1.44 5.41
C GLY A 70 9.51 0.71 5.18
N ARG A 71 10.19 1.00 4.07
CA ARG A 71 11.53 0.43 3.78
C ARG A 71 12.58 0.87 4.80
N ALA A 72 12.56 2.14 5.22
CA ALA A 72 13.49 2.63 6.23
C ALA A 72 13.29 1.91 7.58
N LEU A 73 12.03 1.71 8.00
CA LEU A 73 11.72 0.96 9.22
C LEU A 73 12.16 -0.51 9.14
N GLU A 74 11.99 -1.15 7.98
CA GLU A 74 12.46 -2.52 7.74
C GLU A 74 13.98 -2.63 7.83
N ILE A 75 14.71 -1.68 7.24
CA ILE A 75 16.18 -1.58 7.35
C ILE A 75 16.59 -1.43 8.82
N LEU A 76 15.99 -0.48 9.55
CA LEU A 76 16.31 -0.25 10.96
C LEU A 76 16.01 -1.46 11.83
N SER A 77 14.91 -2.17 11.57
CA SER A 77 14.50 -3.35 12.32
C SER A 77 15.39 -4.56 12.04
N SER A 78 15.94 -4.67 10.83
CA SER A 78 16.71 -5.84 10.39
C SER A 78 18.22 -5.68 10.56
N GLU A 79 18.73 -4.47 10.33
CA GLU A 79 20.16 -4.15 10.30
C GLU A 79 20.63 -3.37 11.56
N GLY A 80 19.69 -2.91 12.40
CA GLY A 80 19.99 -2.17 13.63
C GLY A 80 20.80 -0.89 13.37
N SER A 81 21.84 -0.65 14.17
CA SER A 81 22.70 0.53 14.04
C SER A 81 23.48 0.58 12.72
N GLN A 82 23.75 -0.57 12.10
CA GLN A 82 24.45 -0.65 10.80
C GLN A 82 23.57 -0.15 9.65
N GLY A 83 22.25 -0.25 9.78
CA GLY A 83 21.28 0.18 8.77
C GLY A 83 20.97 1.68 8.79
N VAL A 84 21.45 2.43 9.79
CA VAL A 84 21.03 3.84 10.00
C VAL A 84 21.34 4.72 8.79
N ALA A 85 22.56 4.64 8.24
CA ALA A 85 22.94 5.45 7.08
C ALA A 85 22.04 5.16 5.86
N LYS A 86 21.79 3.88 5.58
CA LYS A 86 20.93 3.42 4.48
C LYS A 86 19.46 3.83 4.70
N ALA A 87 18.96 3.74 5.93
CA ALA A 87 17.61 4.18 6.25
C ALA A 87 17.45 5.70 6.07
N VAL A 88 18.45 6.50 6.49
CA VAL A 88 18.46 7.96 6.27
C VAL A 88 18.47 8.28 4.79
N GLU A 89 19.29 7.60 3.98
CA GLU A 89 19.31 7.80 2.53
C GLU A 89 17.94 7.50 1.89
N VAL A 90 17.30 6.39 2.26
CA VAL A 90 15.96 6.03 1.78
C VAL A 90 14.92 7.09 2.13
N LEU A 91 15.01 7.68 3.33
CA LEU A 91 14.12 8.76 3.76
C LEU A 91 14.38 10.05 2.99
N GLN A 92 15.65 10.43 2.78
CA GLN A 92 16.04 11.60 2.00
C GLN A 92 15.52 11.51 0.56
N GLN A 93 15.76 10.39 -0.12
CA GLN A 93 15.21 10.13 -1.45
C GLN A 93 13.68 10.14 -1.47
N GLY A 94 13.04 9.67 -0.39
CA GLY A 94 11.60 9.72 -0.22
C GLY A 94 11.05 11.14 -0.17
N LEU A 95 11.73 12.03 0.56
CA LEU A 95 11.39 13.46 0.67
C LEU A 95 11.60 14.19 -0.66
N GLU A 96 12.76 14.00 -1.31
CA GLU A 96 13.06 14.61 -2.61
C GLU A 96 11.98 14.27 -3.65
N ARG A 97 11.54 13.01 -3.70
CA ARG A 97 10.45 12.57 -4.60
C ARG A 97 9.09 13.13 -4.22
N TYR A 98 8.84 13.37 -2.94
CA TYR A 98 7.59 13.98 -2.49
C TYR A 98 7.53 15.46 -2.90
N ASP A 99 8.66 16.16 -2.79
CA ASP A 99 8.75 17.59 -3.12
C ASP A 99 8.85 17.86 -4.62
N ALA A 100 9.34 16.90 -5.41
CA ALA A 100 9.41 17.01 -6.88
C ALA A 100 8.02 17.20 -7.52
N ASN A 101 7.95 17.98 -8.61
CA ASN A 101 6.75 18.08 -9.43
C ASN A 101 6.45 16.71 -10.08
N GLU A 102 5.17 16.34 -10.16
CA GLU A 102 4.75 15.16 -10.92
C GLU A 102 4.39 15.64 -12.33
N ASP A 103 5.09 15.12 -13.34
CA ASP A 103 4.75 15.28 -14.77
C ASP A 103 3.55 14.39 -15.16
#